data_AF-A0A961LP02-F1
#
_entry.id   AF-A0A961LP02-F1
#
_cell.length_a   1.000
_cell.length_b   1.000
_cell.length_c   1.000
_cell.angle_alpha   90.00
_cell.angle_beta   90.00
_cell.angle_gamma   90.00
#
_symmetry.space_group_name_H-M   'P 1'
#
loop_
_entity.id
_entity.type
_entity.pdbx_description
1 polymer ?
#
loop_
_entity_poly.entity_id
_entity_poly.type
_entity_poly.pdbx_seq_one_letter_code
_entity_poly.pdbx_strand_id
1 'polypeptide(L)'
;MLVDSHCHLDFPDFADELPDVVARAEDAGIGRMVTICTRVAKFDQVRAVAERFAAVYCSVGTHPHNAHEELDVTADQLIALAGHPKVVAIGEAGLDYFYRRDHAAEQAQGLRVHIEAARRSGLPLVIHSRDADDDMAAILREETAKGKFPFVLHCFSSGRALAETGVELGGYVSFSGILTFGRSGELREIAATLPANRLLVETDAPYLAPQPWRGKRNEPSYVTHTASVLAECQGVDEARIRSITTENFFRLFSKVPKPADAA
;
A
#
# COMPACT_ATOMS: atom_id res chain seq x y z
N MET A 1 -9.24 12.39 11.01
CA MET A 1 -9.37 11.78 9.66
C MET A 1 -8.80 10.37 9.67
N LEU A 2 -9.03 9.59 8.61
CA LEU A 2 -8.35 8.35 8.30
C LEU A 2 -7.73 8.45 6.89
N VAL A 3 -6.83 7.54 6.54
CA VAL A 3 -6.20 7.46 5.23
C VAL A 3 -6.37 6.05 4.69
N ASP A 4 -6.79 5.94 3.44
CA ASP A 4 -6.69 4.69 2.68
C ASP A 4 -5.34 4.69 1.95
N SER A 5 -4.36 3.91 2.44
CA SER A 5 -3.00 3.94 1.89
C SER A 5 -2.83 3.15 0.59
N HIS A 6 -3.84 2.40 0.15
CA HIS A 6 -3.76 1.56 -1.05
C HIS A 6 -5.14 1.26 -1.63
N CYS A 7 -5.42 1.81 -2.81
CA CYS A 7 -6.59 1.49 -3.63
C CYS A 7 -6.27 1.63 -5.12
N HIS A 8 -7.18 1.20 -5.99
CA HIS A 8 -7.03 1.23 -7.45
C HIS A 8 -8.19 1.99 -8.09
N LEU A 9 -8.21 3.32 -7.89
CA LEU A 9 -9.25 4.20 -8.40
C LEU A 9 -9.23 4.38 -9.92
N ASP A 10 -8.13 4.00 -10.57
CA ASP A 10 -7.98 3.97 -12.03
C ASP A 10 -8.63 2.74 -12.70
N PHE A 11 -9.11 1.78 -11.92
CA PHE A 11 -9.66 0.55 -12.48
C PHE A 11 -11.05 0.79 -13.10
N PRO A 12 -11.40 0.04 -14.17
CA PRO A 12 -12.68 0.20 -14.87
C PRO A 12 -13.90 0.07 -13.94
N ASP A 13 -13.77 -0.68 -12.85
CA ASP A 13 -14.79 -0.87 -11.81
C ASP A 13 -15.36 0.44 -11.26
N PHE A 14 -14.62 1.54 -11.31
CA PHE A 14 -15.05 2.85 -10.80
C PHE A 14 -15.28 3.90 -11.89
N ALA A 15 -15.05 3.58 -13.18
CA ALA A 15 -14.97 4.58 -14.25
C ALA A 15 -16.20 5.49 -14.34
N ASP A 16 -17.40 4.93 -14.17
CA ASP A 16 -18.67 5.64 -14.32
C ASP A 16 -19.10 6.44 -13.08
N GLU A 17 -18.48 6.20 -11.92
CA GLU A 17 -18.91 6.78 -10.64
C GLU A 17 -17.76 7.26 -9.76
N LEU A 18 -16.56 7.42 -10.33
CA LEU A 18 -15.35 7.78 -9.58
C LEU A 18 -15.52 9.03 -8.69
N PRO A 19 -16.18 10.13 -9.12
CA PRO A 19 -16.46 11.25 -8.22
C PRO A 19 -17.28 10.88 -7.00
N ASP A 20 -18.28 10.02 -7.17
CA ASP A 20 -19.18 9.62 -6.09
C ASP A 20 -18.47 8.67 -5.12
N VAL A 21 -17.57 7.81 -5.62
CA VAL A 21 -16.71 6.94 -4.79
C VAL A 21 -15.79 7.78 -3.90
N VAL A 22 -15.15 8.81 -4.47
CA VAL A 22 -14.28 9.72 -3.73
C VAL A 22 -15.09 10.53 -2.71
N ALA A 23 -16.26 11.05 -3.10
CA ALA A 23 -17.14 11.80 -2.20
C ALA A 23 -17.59 10.95 -1.00
N ARG A 24 -18.01 9.69 -1.23
CA ARG A 24 -18.36 8.76 -0.13
C ARG A 24 -17.20 8.50 0.82
N ALA A 25 -15.97 8.44 0.31
CA ALA A 25 -14.78 8.29 1.15
C ALA A 25 -14.55 9.54 2.02
N GLU A 26 -14.65 10.73 1.43
CA GLU A 26 -14.53 12.00 2.15
C GLU A 26 -15.61 12.14 3.23
N ASP A 27 -16.87 11.82 2.91
CA ASP A 27 -18.00 11.82 3.85
C ASP A 27 -17.81 10.82 5.02
N ALA A 28 -17.14 9.69 4.76
CA ALA A 28 -16.75 8.72 5.79
C ALA A 28 -15.50 9.13 6.61
N GLY A 29 -14.97 10.34 6.35
CA GLY A 29 -13.83 10.92 7.07
C GLY A 29 -12.47 10.40 6.61
N ILE A 30 -12.37 9.89 5.37
CA ILE A 30 -11.11 9.49 4.71
C ILE A 30 -10.55 10.74 4.03
N GLY A 31 -9.52 11.33 4.62
CA GLY A 31 -8.99 12.61 4.15
C GLY A 31 -7.89 12.47 3.09
N ARG A 32 -7.32 11.28 2.91
CA ARG A 32 -6.34 10.96 1.86
C ARG A 32 -6.56 9.55 1.32
N MET A 33 -6.29 9.38 0.04
CA MET A 33 -6.27 8.09 -0.66
C MET A 33 -5.01 8.01 -1.53
N VAL A 34 -4.41 6.83 -1.65
CA VAL A 34 -3.30 6.59 -2.58
C VAL A 34 -3.74 5.56 -3.62
N THR A 35 -3.93 6.01 -4.85
CA THR A 35 -4.24 5.13 -5.98
C THR A 35 -2.96 4.53 -6.57
N ILE A 36 -2.93 3.22 -6.79
CA ILE A 36 -1.71 2.48 -6.97
C ILE A 36 -1.49 2.08 -8.43
N CYS A 37 -0.35 2.48 -8.96
CA CYS A 37 0.08 2.13 -10.30
C CYS A 37 0.58 0.68 -10.34
N THR A 38 0.05 -0.11 -11.28
CA THR A 38 0.43 -1.51 -11.48
C THR A 38 1.27 -1.75 -12.73
N ARG A 39 1.37 -0.75 -13.63
CA ARG A 39 2.15 -0.77 -14.88
C ARG A 39 2.65 0.63 -15.18
N VAL A 40 3.95 0.80 -15.33
CA VAL A 40 4.58 2.10 -15.65
C VAL A 40 4.06 2.62 -17.00
N ALA A 41 3.85 1.74 -17.98
CA ALA A 41 3.30 2.10 -19.28
C ALA A 41 1.88 2.70 -19.22
N LYS A 42 1.14 2.49 -18.12
CA LYS A 42 -0.21 3.03 -17.90
C LYS A 42 -0.23 4.18 -16.88
N PHE A 43 0.93 4.65 -16.44
CA PHE A 43 1.03 5.65 -15.37
C PHE A 43 0.23 6.94 -15.63
N ASP A 44 0.12 7.38 -16.89
CA ASP A 44 -0.66 8.59 -17.22
C ASP A 44 -2.14 8.49 -16.80
N GLN A 45 -2.73 7.29 -16.82
CA GLN A 45 -4.12 7.06 -16.37
C GLN A 45 -4.24 7.23 -14.85
N VAL A 46 -3.29 6.65 -14.12
CA VAL A 46 -3.20 6.74 -12.66
C VAL A 46 -2.96 8.19 -12.21
N ARG A 47 -2.04 8.90 -12.89
CA ARG A 47 -1.77 10.32 -12.64
C ARG A 47 -3.01 11.18 -12.86
N ALA A 48 -3.75 10.95 -13.96
CA ALA A 48 -4.95 11.72 -14.27
C ALA A 48 -6.02 11.59 -13.17
N VAL A 49 -6.17 10.39 -12.57
CA VAL A 49 -7.05 10.19 -11.41
C VAL A 49 -6.58 11.00 -10.20
N ALA A 50 -5.29 10.94 -9.87
CA ALA A 50 -4.73 11.67 -8.73
C ALA A 50 -4.79 13.20 -8.88
N GLU A 51 -4.67 13.72 -10.10
CA GLU A 51 -4.80 15.16 -10.39
C GLU A 51 -6.24 15.67 -10.27
N ARG A 52 -7.22 14.80 -10.52
CA ARG A 52 -8.65 15.17 -10.49
C ARG A 52 -9.17 15.53 -9.09
N PHE A 53 -8.55 15.01 -8.04
CA PHE A 53 -9.05 15.15 -6.67
C PHE A 53 -7.96 15.62 -5.72
N ALA A 54 -8.28 16.57 -4.83
CA ALA A 54 -7.31 17.11 -3.86
C ALA A 54 -6.81 16.03 -2.88
N ALA A 55 -7.71 15.16 -2.42
CA ALA A 55 -7.43 14.10 -1.45
C ALA A 55 -6.69 12.88 -2.03
N VAL A 56 -6.61 12.74 -3.35
CA VAL A 56 -6.01 11.55 -4.00
C VAL A 56 -4.56 11.83 -4.40
N TYR A 57 -3.69 10.88 -4.09
CA TYR A 57 -2.28 10.81 -4.50
C TYR A 57 -2.06 9.49 -5.22
N CYS A 58 -0.89 9.28 -5.81
CA CYS A 58 -0.58 8.03 -6.49
C CYS A 58 0.84 7.52 -6.25
N SER A 59 1.05 6.26 -6.61
CA SER A 59 2.37 5.65 -6.76
C SER A 59 2.75 5.55 -8.25
N VAL A 60 4.00 5.16 -8.52
CA VAL A 60 4.45 4.73 -9.85
C VAL A 60 5.29 3.46 -9.73
N GLY A 61 4.93 2.43 -10.50
CA GLY A 61 5.66 1.17 -10.50
C GLY A 61 5.01 0.05 -11.31
N THR A 62 5.64 -1.12 -11.25
CA THR A 62 5.29 -2.33 -12.00
C THR A 62 4.97 -3.47 -11.03
N HIS A 63 3.69 -3.84 -10.98
CA HIS A 63 3.20 -4.95 -10.16
C HIS A 63 3.85 -6.27 -10.61
N PRO A 64 4.15 -7.24 -9.70
CA PRO A 64 4.82 -8.50 -10.05
C PRO A 64 4.21 -9.26 -11.23
N HIS A 65 2.88 -9.25 -11.37
CA HIS A 65 2.21 -9.91 -12.51
C HIS A 65 2.60 -9.32 -13.87
N ASN A 66 3.07 -8.08 -13.90
CA ASN A 66 3.43 -7.33 -15.11
C ASN A 66 4.96 -7.20 -15.28
N ALA A 67 5.76 -7.67 -14.32
CA ALA A 67 7.22 -7.46 -14.31
C ALA A 67 7.92 -7.97 -15.58
N HIS A 68 7.49 -9.14 -16.09
CA HIS A 68 7.98 -9.73 -17.33
C HIS A 68 7.69 -8.89 -18.60
N GLU A 69 6.73 -7.97 -18.57
CA GLU A 69 6.37 -7.07 -19.69
C GLU A 69 7.12 -5.73 -19.64
N GLU A 70 7.74 -5.36 -18.52
CA GLU A 70 8.33 -4.04 -18.27
C GLU A 70 9.80 -4.14 -17.78
N LEU A 71 10.58 -5.07 -18.35
CA LEU A 71 11.99 -5.32 -17.97
C LEU A 71 12.96 -4.17 -18.29
N ASP A 72 12.54 -3.24 -19.14
CA ASP A 72 13.26 -2.04 -19.54
C ASP A 72 13.02 -0.84 -18.61
N VAL A 73 12.08 -0.95 -17.66
CA VAL A 73 11.86 0.08 -16.64
C VAL A 73 13.12 0.23 -15.78
N THR A 74 13.59 1.46 -15.65
CA THR A 74 14.79 1.79 -14.88
C THR A 74 14.46 2.58 -13.62
N ALA A 75 15.35 2.56 -12.63
CA ALA A 75 15.22 3.39 -11.44
C ALA A 75 15.19 4.89 -11.80
N ASP A 76 15.96 5.33 -12.80
CA ASP A 76 15.98 6.72 -13.25
C ASP A 76 14.62 7.17 -13.81
N GLN A 77 13.97 6.30 -14.60
CA GLN A 77 12.63 6.55 -15.12
C GLN A 77 11.60 6.67 -13.99
N LEU A 78 11.62 5.75 -13.02
CA LEU A 78 10.73 5.79 -11.86
C LEU A 78 10.92 7.08 -11.05
N ILE A 79 12.16 7.49 -10.80
CA ILE A 79 12.50 8.73 -10.08
C ILE A 79 12.01 9.96 -10.85
N ALA A 80 12.19 9.99 -12.17
CA ALA A 80 11.73 11.09 -13.00
C ALA A 80 10.20 11.25 -12.94
N LEU A 81 9.45 10.16 -13.07
CA LEU A 81 7.99 10.15 -12.94
C LEU A 81 7.55 10.55 -11.51
N ALA A 82 8.29 10.07 -10.51
CA ALA A 82 8.06 10.42 -9.11
C ALA A 82 8.40 11.88 -8.75
N GLY A 83 8.98 12.66 -9.68
CA GLY A 83 9.12 14.11 -9.54
C GLY A 83 7.78 14.84 -9.49
N HIS A 84 6.71 14.27 -10.03
CA HIS A 84 5.38 14.88 -10.04
C HIS A 84 4.80 15.04 -8.62
N PRO A 85 4.19 16.19 -8.23
CA PRO A 85 3.75 16.44 -6.85
C PRO A 85 2.70 15.45 -6.31
N LYS A 86 1.89 14.85 -7.19
CA LYS A 86 0.90 13.83 -6.80
C LYS A 86 1.48 12.42 -6.62
N VAL A 87 2.70 12.17 -7.07
CA VAL A 87 3.36 10.86 -6.91
C VAL A 87 4.10 10.83 -5.58
N VAL A 88 3.68 9.97 -4.66
CA VAL A 88 4.14 9.96 -3.26
C VAL A 88 4.76 8.63 -2.83
N ALA A 89 4.84 7.67 -3.74
CA ALA A 89 5.42 6.36 -3.50
C ALA A 89 5.97 5.75 -4.79
N ILE A 90 6.91 4.82 -4.64
CA ILE A 90 7.33 3.89 -5.70
C ILE A 90 6.56 2.59 -5.51
N GLY A 91 6.23 1.91 -6.61
CA GLY A 91 5.43 0.68 -6.61
C GLY A 91 4.03 0.89 -7.18
N GLU A 92 3.19 -0.12 -7.17
CA GLU A 92 3.38 -1.40 -6.50
C GLU A 92 4.42 -2.27 -7.22
N ALA A 93 5.30 -2.91 -6.46
CA ALA A 93 6.27 -3.89 -6.96
C ALA A 93 6.47 -4.97 -5.89
N GLY A 94 6.97 -6.14 -6.25
CA GLY A 94 7.02 -7.22 -5.27
C GLY A 94 7.17 -8.61 -5.87
N LEU A 95 6.71 -9.61 -5.13
CA LEU A 95 6.73 -11.03 -5.50
C LEU A 95 5.33 -11.63 -5.33
N ASP A 96 4.85 -12.35 -6.34
CA ASP A 96 3.61 -13.13 -6.30
C ASP A 96 3.84 -14.50 -6.95
N TYR A 97 4.11 -15.49 -6.10
CA TYR A 97 4.36 -16.88 -6.51
C TYR A 97 3.08 -17.71 -6.54
N PHE A 98 1.97 -17.19 -6.02
CA PHE A 98 0.68 -17.89 -6.07
C PHE A 98 0.13 -17.92 -7.50
N TYR A 99 0.17 -16.79 -8.21
CA TYR A 99 -0.36 -16.70 -9.58
C TYR A 99 0.68 -16.90 -10.68
N ARG A 100 1.92 -16.40 -10.50
CA ARG A 100 2.92 -16.26 -11.57
C ARG A 100 4.33 -16.64 -11.14
N ARG A 101 4.50 -17.84 -10.60
CA ARG A 101 5.82 -18.36 -10.19
C ARG A 101 6.80 -18.52 -11.35
N ASP A 102 6.29 -18.67 -12.57
CA ASP A 102 7.07 -18.76 -13.81
C ASP A 102 7.91 -17.52 -14.12
N HIS A 103 7.55 -16.36 -13.55
CA HIS A 103 8.28 -15.10 -13.72
C HIS A 103 8.98 -14.61 -12.44
N ALA A 104 9.35 -15.52 -11.54
CA ALA A 104 9.98 -15.16 -10.27
C ALA A 104 11.28 -14.33 -10.44
N ALA A 105 12.07 -14.64 -11.48
CA ALA A 105 13.31 -13.91 -11.75
C ALA A 105 13.05 -12.46 -12.19
N GLU A 106 12.06 -12.25 -13.07
CA GLU A 106 11.63 -10.95 -13.56
C GLU A 106 11.00 -10.12 -12.43
N GLN A 107 10.19 -10.75 -11.57
CA GLN A 107 9.64 -10.10 -10.37
C GLN A 107 10.75 -9.64 -9.42
N ALA A 108 11.74 -10.48 -9.14
CA ALA A 108 12.87 -10.13 -8.28
C ALA A 108 13.73 -9.01 -8.90
N GLN A 109 13.96 -9.03 -10.21
CA GLN A 109 14.62 -7.94 -10.93
C GLN A 109 13.82 -6.63 -10.78
N GLY A 110 12.52 -6.67 -11.07
CA GLY A 110 11.62 -5.53 -10.94
C GLY A 110 11.63 -4.96 -9.52
N LEU A 111 11.48 -5.81 -8.50
CA LEU A 111 11.55 -5.41 -7.10
C LEU A 111 12.86 -4.69 -6.77
N ARG A 112 14.02 -5.22 -7.19
CA ARG A 112 15.33 -4.58 -6.93
C ARG A 112 15.47 -3.23 -7.62
N VAL A 113 14.96 -3.09 -8.85
CA VAL A 113 14.91 -1.79 -9.55
C VAL A 113 14.06 -0.76 -8.78
N HIS A 114 12.90 -1.18 -8.27
CA HIS A 114 12.02 -0.31 -7.51
C HIS A 114 12.60 0.04 -6.13
N ILE A 115 13.31 -0.89 -5.49
CA ILE A 115 14.06 -0.64 -4.25
C ILE A 115 15.14 0.43 -4.48
N GLU A 116 15.89 0.33 -5.58
CA GLU A 116 16.88 1.35 -5.93
C GLU A 116 16.25 2.73 -6.15
N ALA A 117 15.10 2.79 -6.83
CA ALA A 117 14.35 4.03 -7.00
C ALA A 117 13.86 4.61 -5.66
N ALA A 118 13.32 3.77 -4.77
CA ALA A 118 12.88 4.18 -3.43
C ALA A 118 14.04 4.68 -2.57
N ARG A 119 15.19 3.99 -2.58
CA ARG A 119 16.41 4.37 -1.87
C ARG A 119 16.92 5.75 -2.32
N ARG A 120 16.95 5.98 -3.65
CA ARG A 120 17.48 7.23 -4.23
C ARG A 120 16.52 8.41 -4.11
N SER A 121 15.21 8.18 -4.23
CA SER A 121 14.20 9.24 -4.12
C SER A 121 13.82 9.57 -2.67
N GLY A 122 14.03 8.62 -1.75
CA GLY A 122 13.52 8.71 -0.37
C GLY A 122 12.01 8.51 -0.25
N LEU A 123 11.31 8.18 -1.34
CA LEU A 123 9.89 7.84 -1.32
C LEU A 123 9.67 6.39 -0.90
N PRO A 124 8.59 6.08 -0.17
CA PRO A 124 8.30 4.72 0.25
C PRO A 124 8.05 3.79 -0.94
N LEU A 125 8.56 2.56 -0.86
CA LEU A 125 8.17 1.46 -1.72
C LEU A 125 6.90 0.78 -1.19
N VAL A 126 5.88 0.66 -2.04
CA VAL A 126 4.67 -0.15 -1.80
C VAL A 126 4.95 -1.57 -2.29
N ILE A 127 5.03 -2.53 -1.37
CA ILE A 127 5.49 -3.90 -1.63
C ILE A 127 4.34 -4.90 -1.59
N HIS A 128 4.12 -5.58 -2.72
CA HIS A 128 3.26 -6.76 -2.81
C HIS A 128 4.04 -8.01 -2.44
N SER A 129 3.46 -8.88 -1.63
CA SER A 129 4.04 -10.19 -1.33
C SER A 129 2.94 -11.23 -1.22
N ARG A 130 3.07 -12.31 -1.99
CA ARG A 130 2.16 -13.45 -1.91
C ARG A 130 2.88 -14.77 -2.20
N ASP A 131 2.80 -15.70 -1.25
CA ASP A 131 3.45 -17.02 -1.29
C ASP A 131 4.96 -16.95 -1.57
N ALA A 132 5.61 -15.86 -1.14
CA ALA A 132 7.00 -15.52 -1.47
C ALA A 132 7.80 -15.03 -0.25
N ASP A 133 7.37 -15.39 0.96
CA ASP A 133 7.85 -14.81 2.22
C ASP A 133 9.37 -14.90 2.41
N ASP A 134 9.96 -16.08 2.16
CA ASP A 134 11.40 -16.31 2.34
C ASP A 134 12.24 -15.47 1.37
N ASP A 135 11.88 -15.47 0.09
CA ASP A 135 12.57 -14.69 -0.94
C ASP A 135 12.40 -13.19 -0.71
N MET A 136 11.19 -12.76 -0.32
CA MET A 136 10.92 -11.35 0.02
C MET A 136 11.79 -10.90 1.19
N ALA A 137 11.84 -11.68 2.27
CA ALA A 137 12.68 -11.37 3.43
C ALA A 137 14.18 -11.32 3.06
N ALA A 138 14.65 -12.26 2.24
CA ALA A 138 16.03 -12.30 1.76
C ALA A 138 16.38 -11.04 0.95
N ILE A 139 15.56 -10.68 -0.06
CA ILE A 139 15.78 -9.49 -0.89
C ILE A 139 15.78 -8.22 -0.03
N LEU A 140 14.81 -8.07 0.89
CA LEU A 140 14.75 -6.89 1.76
C LEU A 140 15.97 -6.74 2.64
N ARG A 141 16.48 -7.84 3.21
CA ARG A 141 17.70 -7.82 4.04
C ARG A 141 18.93 -7.46 3.22
N GLU A 142 19.11 -8.11 2.07
CA GLU A 142 20.23 -7.85 1.16
C GLU A 142 20.25 -6.40 0.69
N GLU A 143 19.09 -5.87 0.26
CA GLU A 143 19.00 -4.51 -0.25
C GLU A 143 19.11 -3.47 0.86
N THR A 144 18.58 -3.74 2.05
CA THR A 144 18.76 -2.84 3.21
C THR A 144 20.23 -2.75 3.62
N ALA A 145 21.00 -3.84 3.51
CA ALA A 145 22.43 -3.85 3.78
C ALA A 145 23.24 -2.96 2.82
N LYS A 146 22.73 -2.68 1.61
CA LYS A 146 23.32 -1.72 0.66
C LYS A 146 22.97 -0.27 0.97
N GLY A 147 21.93 -0.04 1.77
CA GLY A 147 21.42 1.28 2.14
C GLY A 147 19.93 1.23 2.42
N LYS A 148 19.51 1.83 3.53
CA LYS A 148 18.11 1.87 3.97
C LYS A 148 17.22 2.58 2.96
N PHE A 149 16.00 2.10 2.83
CA PHE A 149 14.92 2.72 2.05
C PHE A 149 13.59 2.57 2.80
N PRO A 150 12.67 3.53 2.71
CA PRO A 150 11.35 3.41 3.32
C PRO A 150 10.47 2.45 2.50
N PHE A 151 9.65 1.64 3.17
CA PHE A 151 8.71 0.75 2.51
C PHE A 151 7.51 0.38 3.39
N VAL A 152 6.46 -0.12 2.74
CA VAL A 152 5.29 -0.76 3.36
C VAL A 152 5.05 -2.11 2.71
N LEU A 153 4.84 -3.15 3.51
CA LEU A 153 4.23 -4.40 3.08
C LEU A 153 2.71 -4.16 3.05
N HIS A 154 2.17 -3.91 1.85
CA HIS A 154 0.74 -3.66 1.71
C HIS A 154 -0.03 -4.99 1.73
N CYS A 155 -1.34 -4.87 1.94
CA CYS A 155 -2.33 -5.93 1.99
C CYS A 155 -1.82 -7.17 2.72
N PHE A 156 -1.23 -6.96 3.90
CA PHE A 156 -0.42 -7.98 4.54
C PHE A 156 -1.26 -9.23 4.83
N SER A 157 -0.86 -10.35 4.21
CA SER A 157 -1.46 -11.67 4.42
C SER A 157 -0.41 -12.78 4.49
N SER A 158 0.85 -12.41 4.70
CA SER A 158 2.01 -13.30 4.85
C SER A 158 2.18 -13.79 6.31
N GLY A 159 3.15 -14.67 6.53
CA GLY A 159 3.47 -15.20 7.85
C GLY A 159 4.20 -14.21 8.76
N ARG A 160 4.18 -14.50 10.06
CA ARG A 160 4.78 -13.70 11.14
C ARG A 160 6.24 -13.30 10.88
N ALA A 161 7.05 -14.23 10.36
CA ALA A 161 8.48 -13.99 10.12
C ALA A 161 8.75 -12.83 9.14
N LEU A 162 7.91 -12.70 8.10
CA LEU A 162 8.04 -11.59 7.15
C LEU A 162 7.60 -10.26 7.78
N ALA A 163 6.51 -10.25 8.57
CA ALA A 163 6.06 -9.05 9.29
C ALA A 163 7.15 -8.51 10.22
N GLU A 164 7.74 -9.39 11.02
CA GLU A 164 8.81 -9.06 11.97
C GLU A 164 10.06 -8.57 11.24
N THR A 165 10.45 -9.22 10.14
CA THR A 165 11.54 -8.77 9.27
C THR A 165 11.27 -7.37 8.72
N GLY A 166 10.07 -7.11 8.20
CA GLY A 166 9.68 -5.79 7.67
C GLY A 166 9.82 -4.69 8.73
N VAL A 167 9.33 -4.94 9.94
CA VAL A 167 9.42 -3.99 11.07
C VAL A 167 10.86 -3.79 11.56
N GLU A 168 11.65 -4.86 11.66
CA GLU A 168 13.07 -4.81 12.05
C GLU A 168 13.88 -3.92 11.10
N LEU A 169 13.62 -4.02 9.80
CA LEU A 169 14.26 -3.21 8.76
C LEU A 169 13.73 -1.77 8.70
N GLY A 170 12.72 -1.44 9.52
CA GLY A 170 12.15 -0.10 9.64
C GLY A 170 10.99 0.20 8.68
N GLY A 171 10.45 -0.83 8.02
CA GLY A 171 9.25 -0.75 7.19
C GLY A 171 7.95 -0.68 7.99
N TYR A 172 6.84 -0.61 7.26
CA TYR A 172 5.47 -0.60 7.79
C TYR A 172 4.70 -1.81 7.30
N VAL A 173 3.63 -2.17 8.01
CA VAL A 173 2.71 -3.25 7.64
C VAL A 173 1.32 -2.66 7.53
N SER A 174 0.69 -2.81 6.36
CA SER A 174 -0.66 -2.33 6.11
C SER A 174 -1.64 -3.48 6.09
N PHE A 175 -2.79 -3.30 6.73
CA PHE A 175 -3.86 -4.29 6.77
C PHE A 175 -5.04 -3.85 5.90
N SER A 176 -5.56 -4.78 5.11
CA SER A 176 -6.75 -4.59 4.28
C SER A 176 -7.99 -5.22 4.92
N GLY A 177 -9.12 -5.23 4.19
CA GLY A 177 -10.36 -5.88 4.63
C GLY A 177 -10.20 -7.36 5.03
N ILE A 178 -9.12 -8.05 4.62
CA ILE A 178 -8.78 -9.41 5.05
C ILE A 178 -8.77 -9.53 6.58
N LEU A 179 -8.31 -8.50 7.30
CA LEU A 179 -8.24 -8.50 8.76
C LEU A 179 -9.61 -8.77 9.42
N THR A 180 -10.69 -8.36 8.73
CA THR A 180 -12.08 -8.50 9.20
C THR A 180 -12.67 -9.89 8.95
N PHE A 181 -12.04 -10.74 8.13
CA PHE A 181 -12.64 -12.04 7.76
C PHE A 181 -12.58 -13.02 8.93
N GLY A 182 -13.61 -13.86 9.07
CA GLY A 182 -13.70 -14.81 10.18
C GLY A 182 -12.48 -15.73 10.33
N ARG A 183 -11.86 -16.15 9.23
CA ARG A 183 -10.71 -17.07 9.21
C ARG A 183 -9.34 -16.40 9.43
N SER A 184 -9.27 -15.08 9.56
CA SER A 184 -8.02 -14.33 9.67
C SER A 184 -7.46 -14.26 11.10
N GLY A 185 -7.55 -15.36 11.86
CA GLY A 185 -7.11 -15.41 13.27
C GLY A 185 -5.62 -15.12 13.42
N GLU A 186 -4.78 -15.84 12.68
CA GLU A 186 -3.32 -15.65 12.69
C GLU A 186 -2.93 -14.22 12.26
N LEU A 187 -3.62 -13.66 11.26
CA LEU A 187 -3.37 -12.29 10.81
C LEU A 187 -3.67 -11.26 11.93
N ARG A 188 -4.75 -11.46 12.69
CA ARG A 188 -5.08 -10.62 13.85
C ARG A 188 -4.06 -10.77 14.99
N GLU A 189 -3.56 -11.97 15.23
CA GLU A 189 -2.47 -12.20 16.19
C GLU A 189 -1.18 -11.50 15.78
N ILE A 190 -0.83 -11.51 14.49
CA ILE A 190 0.30 -10.72 13.97
C ILE A 190 0.03 -9.24 14.23
N ALA A 191 -1.12 -8.73 13.76
CA ALA A 191 -1.51 -7.34 13.92
C ALA A 191 -1.46 -6.86 15.38
N ALA A 192 -1.86 -7.69 16.35
CA ALA A 192 -1.84 -7.37 17.79
C ALA A 192 -0.41 -7.25 18.37
N THR A 193 0.56 -7.95 17.79
CA THR A 193 1.94 -8.00 18.32
C THR A 193 2.88 -7.00 17.68
N LEU A 194 2.57 -6.49 16.48
CA LEU A 194 3.41 -5.51 15.81
C LEU A 194 3.37 -4.15 16.53
N PRO A 195 4.48 -3.38 16.51
CA PRO A 195 4.51 -2.05 17.09
C PRO A 195 3.48 -1.14 16.44
N ALA A 196 2.61 -0.51 17.26
CA ALA A 196 1.53 0.35 16.79
C ALA A 196 2.01 1.47 15.84
N ASN A 197 3.22 1.99 16.05
CA ASN A 197 3.83 3.02 15.21
C ASN A 197 4.34 2.51 13.84
N ARG A 198 4.06 1.26 13.47
CA ARG A 198 4.41 0.66 12.18
C ARG A 198 3.21 0.12 11.40
N LEU A 199 2.00 0.42 11.87
CA LEU A 199 0.76 -0.10 11.29
C LEU A 199 0.08 0.93 10.39
N LEU A 200 -0.45 0.46 9.27
CA LEU A 200 -1.30 1.21 8.35
C LEU A 200 -2.59 0.42 8.08
N VAL A 201 -3.56 1.09 7.47
CA VAL A 201 -4.80 0.47 7.00
C VAL A 201 -5.07 0.90 5.57
N GLU A 202 -5.73 0.02 4.84
CA GLU A 202 -6.10 0.24 3.46
C GLU A 202 -7.33 -0.57 3.06
N THR A 203 -7.81 -0.33 1.85
CA THR A 203 -8.89 -1.14 1.27
C THR A 203 -8.40 -2.19 0.29
N ASP A 204 -7.39 -1.89 -0.51
CA ASP A 204 -7.09 -2.61 -1.75
C ASP A 204 -8.29 -2.61 -2.73
N ALA A 205 -9.13 -1.57 -2.67
CA ALA A 205 -10.33 -1.48 -3.50
C ALA A 205 -9.96 -1.45 -4.99
N PRO A 206 -10.71 -2.15 -5.87
CA PRO A 206 -12.05 -2.70 -5.67
C PRO A 206 -12.10 -4.09 -5.00
N TYR A 207 -10.95 -4.66 -4.64
CA TYR A 207 -10.85 -6.00 -4.07
C TYR A 207 -11.08 -6.04 -2.55
N LEU A 208 -11.24 -7.25 -2.02
CA LEU A 208 -11.11 -7.54 -0.58
C LEU A 208 -12.07 -6.76 0.35
N ALA A 209 -13.30 -6.49 -0.11
CA ALA A 209 -14.32 -5.84 0.70
C ALA A 209 -14.45 -6.48 2.11
N PRO A 210 -14.49 -5.67 3.18
CA PRO A 210 -14.51 -6.15 4.56
C PRO A 210 -15.81 -6.89 4.87
N GLN A 211 -15.86 -7.56 6.02
CA GLN A 211 -16.88 -8.54 6.38
C GLN A 211 -18.34 -8.09 6.11
N PRO A 212 -18.78 -6.84 6.41
CA PRO A 212 -20.16 -6.43 6.14
C PRO A 212 -20.51 -6.33 4.64
N TRP A 213 -19.51 -6.22 3.77
CA TRP A 213 -19.65 -6.17 2.30
C TRP A 213 -18.94 -7.33 1.60
N ARG A 214 -18.66 -8.43 2.31
CA ARG A 214 -17.93 -9.55 1.72
C ARG A 214 -18.64 -10.06 0.47
N GLY A 215 -17.90 -10.19 -0.63
CA GLY A 215 -18.42 -10.61 -1.93
C GLY A 215 -19.03 -9.48 -2.78
N LYS A 216 -19.04 -8.24 -2.29
CA LYS A 216 -19.37 -7.03 -3.06
C LYS A 216 -18.10 -6.30 -3.47
N ARG A 217 -18.22 -5.34 -4.39
CA ARG A 217 -17.13 -4.41 -4.76
C ARG A 217 -16.73 -3.60 -3.52
N ASN A 218 -15.43 -3.51 -3.25
CA ASN A 218 -14.88 -2.67 -2.19
C ASN A 218 -14.79 -1.21 -2.67
N GLU A 219 -14.67 -0.28 -1.72
CA GLU A 219 -14.41 1.14 -2.01
C GLU A 219 -13.70 1.80 -0.81
N PRO A 220 -12.98 2.92 -1.01
CA PRO A 220 -12.15 3.52 0.03
C PRO A 220 -12.86 3.85 1.34
N SER A 221 -14.16 4.18 1.29
CA SER A 221 -14.99 4.46 2.48
C SER A 221 -15.03 3.29 3.47
N TYR A 222 -14.82 2.06 3.00
CA TYR A 222 -14.89 0.85 3.81
C TYR A 222 -13.62 0.60 4.65
N VAL A 223 -12.54 1.37 4.47
CA VAL A 223 -11.32 1.27 5.31
C VAL A 223 -11.61 1.49 6.80
N THR A 224 -12.71 2.19 7.11
CA THR A 224 -13.22 2.39 8.47
C THR A 224 -13.44 1.07 9.22
N HIS A 225 -13.89 0.01 8.53
CA HIS A 225 -14.10 -1.30 9.12
C HIS A 225 -12.79 -2.03 9.39
N THR A 226 -11.82 -1.90 8.50
CA THR A 226 -10.47 -2.42 8.72
C THR A 226 -9.82 -1.75 9.93
N ALA A 227 -9.96 -0.42 10.04
CA ALA A 227 -9.46 0.34 11.19
C ALA A 227 -10.12 -0.06 12.51
N SER A 228 -11.44 -0.28 12.52
CA SER A 228 -12.18 -0.73 13.71
C SER A 228 -11.65 -2.08 14.22
N VAL A 229 -11.49 -3.07 13.34
CA VAL A 229 -10.92 -4.38 13.73
C VAL A 229 -9.44 -4.27 14.14
N LEU A 230 -8.66 -3.38 13.50
CA LEU A 230 -7.28 -3.15 13.93
C LEU A 230 -7.20 -2.51 15.33
N ALA A 231 -8.16 -1.65 15.69
CA ALA A 231 -8.29 -1.08 17.03
C ALA A 231 -8.49 -2.18 18.08
N GLU A 232 -9.40 -3.12 17.81
CA GLU A 232 -9.65 -4.29 18.66
C GLU A 232 -8.38 -5.13 18.84
N CYS A 233 -7.66 -5.41 17.75
CA CYS A 233 -6.39 -6.17 17.80
C CYS A 233 -5.34 -5.47 18.66
N GLN A 234 -5.27 -4.15 18.60
CA GLN A 234 -4.31 -3.32 19.34
C GLN A 234 -4.78 -2.97 20.76
N GLY A 235 -6.00 -3.33 21.15
CA GLY A 235 -6.56 -3.00 22.46
C GLY A 235 -6.76 -1.50 22.69
N VAL A 236 -7.05 -0.74 21.63
CA VAL A 236 -7.28 0.72 21.68
C VAL A 236 -8.63 1.08 21.07
N ASP A 237 -9.14 2.27 21.37
CA ASP A 237 -10.36 2.77 20.74
C ASP A 237 -10.15 3.21 19.27
N GLU A 238 -11.26 3.40 18.55
CA GLU A 238 -11.25 3.79 17.14
C GLU A 238 -10.59 5.14 16.87
N ALA A 239 -10.75 6.10 17.79
CA ALA A 239 -10.13 7.42 17.64
C ALA A 239 -8.61 7.31 17.72
N ARG A 240 -8.11 6.48 18.64
CA ARG A 240 -6.68 6.24 18.84
C ARG A 240 -6.06 5.51 17.66
N ILE A 241 -6.67 4.44 17.15
CA ILE A 241 -6.11 3.75 15.99
C ILE A 241 -6.10 4.63 14.74
N ARG A 242 -7.15 5.44 14.52
CA ARG A 242 -7.20 6.42 13.43
C ARG A 242 -6.06 7.43 13.54
N SER A 243 -5.77 7.94 14.74
CA SER A 243 -4.64 8.84 14.98
C SER A 243 -3.31 8.16 14.64
N ILE A 244 -3.09 6.95 15.19
CA ILE A 244 -1.86 6.18 15.01
C ILE A 244 -1.59 5.92 13.53
N THR A 245 -2.55 5.34 12.80
CA THR A 245 -2.35 4.97 11.39
C THR A 245 -2.21 6.21 10.51
N THR A 246 -2.90 7.30 10.82
CA THR A 246 -2.74 8.59 10.12
C THR A 246 -1.36 9.20 10.35
N GLU A 247 -0.86 9.22 11.59
CA GLU A 247 0.49 9.69 11.92
C GLU A 247 1.56 8.85 11.25
N ASN A 248 1.38 7.52 11.25
CA ASN A 248 2.25 6.57 10.57
C ASN A 248 2.28 6.82 9.05
N PHE A 249 1.11 7.05 8.45
CA PHE A 249 0.99 7.38 7.03
C PHE A 249 1.80 8.63 6.68
N PHE A 250 1.60 9.74 7.40
CA PHE A 250 2.33 10.98 7.12
C PHE A 250 3.83 10.91 7.46
N ARG A 251 4.25 9.98 8.33
CA ARG A 251 5.66 9.71 8.59
C ARG A 251 6.30 8.93 7.43
N LEU A 252 5.58 7.97 6.84
CA LEU A 252 6.08 7.16 5.73
C LEU A 252 5.97 7.89 4.39
N PHE A 253 4.78 8.38 4.05
CA PHE A 253 4.48 9.09 2.81
C PHE A 253 4.74 10.60 2.99
N SER A 254 5.99 10.93 3.31
CA SER A 254 6.42 12.29 3.72
C SER A 254 6.17 13.39 2.68
N LYS A 255 5.97 13.03 1.41
CA LYS A 255 5.64 13.95 0.32
C LYS A 255 4.16 14.38 0.33
N VAL A 256 3.29 13.64 1.01
CA VAL A 256 1.89 14.04 1.17
C VAL A 256 1.81 15.18 2.19
N PRO A 257 1.23 16.34 1.86
CA PRO A 257 1.05 17.41 2.82
C PRO A 257 0.08 16.97 3.92
N LYS A 258 0.55 17.10 5.17
CA LYS A 258 -0.32 17.02 6.35
C LYS A 258 -1.44 18.06 6.19
N PRO A 259 -2.67 17.75 6.61
CA PRO A 259 -3.69 18.78 6.79
C PRO A 259 -3.09 19.88 7.67
N ALA A 260 -3.36 21.14 7.34
CA ALA A 260 -3.11 22.20 8.32
C ALA A 260 -3.88 21.80 9.59
N ASP A 261 -3.19 21.72 10.73
CA ASP A 261 -3.85 21.51 12.01
C ASP A 261 -5.01 22.52 12.05
N ALA A 262 -6.24 22.02 12.22
CA ALA A 262 -7.38 22.89 12.45
C ALA A 262 -7.10 23.60 13.77
N ALA A 263 -6.52 24.79 13.67
CA ALA A 263 -6.23 25.68 14.78
C ALA A 263 -7.53 26.05 15.51
#